data_AF-A0A9P6C4C8-F1
#
_entry.id   AF-A0A9P6C4C8-F1
#
_cell.length_a   1.000
_cell.length_b   1.000
_cell.length_c   1.000
_cell.angle_alpha   90.00
_cell.angle_beta   90.00
_cell.angle_gamma   90.00
#
_symmetry.space_group_name_H-M   'P 1'
#
loop_
_entity.id
_entity.type
_entity.pdbx_description
1 polymer ?
#
loop_
_entity_poly.entity_id
_entity_poly.type
_entity_poly.pdbx_seq_one_letter_code
_entity_poly.pdbx_strand_id
1 'polypeptide(L)'
;MSAEVSPLSVDKGSVQEARAIAYGYVAAITIVVYDVILLSREEIEYIYRGRWSLVKLLYILIRFFALVDFSFSEKLTFDYPSLAALNVGISQQSLTHFLPSARYVGYTWVIETLLFLRLRALYSNNMIVTGMLSFVIFRELFIQATTYVFLLVGISTQVHGIVVSPTPGCMPQISSDILGPENQGMANIWVTHLLSNTIEVALTLFKLYRSLKVERGSLLSKLGQMKGWRPVLYVFYRDGTLFSIPMFILSIGGLLGTLGYMQSLGLTTSWSM
;
A
#
# COMPACT_ATOMS: atom_id res chain seq x y z
N MET A 1 -41.52 -12.13 -30.89
CA MET A 1 -40.41 -13.08 -30.65
C MET A 1 -39.71 -12.58 -29.40
N SER A 2 -40.19 -13.03 -28.24
CA SER A 2 -39.73 -12.55 -26.93
C SER A 2 -38.54 -13.42 -26.53
N ALA A 3 -37.35 -12.85 -26.48
CA ALA A 3 -36.18 -13.55 -25.96
C ALA A 3 -36.42 -13.81 -24.47
N GLU A 4 -36.58 -15.08 -24.12
CA GLU A 4 -36.68 -15.54 -22.75
C GLU A 4 -35.31 -15.31 -22.11
N VAL A 5 -35.21 -14.29 -21.24
CA VAL A 5 -34.00 -13.98 -20.51
C VAL A 5 -33.83 -15.05 -19.45
N SER A 6 -32.93 -16.02 -19.70
CA SER A 6 -32.56 -17.04 -18.72
C SER A 6 -32.11 -16.36 -17.41
N PRO A 7 -32.63 -16.78 -16.25
CA PRO A 7 -32.24 -16.20 -14.97
C PRO A 7 -30.74 -16.39 -14.77
N LEU A 8 -30.03 -15.27 -14.63
CA LEU A 8 -28.59 -15.25 -14.37
C LEU A 8 -28.33 -16.04 -13.08
N SER A 9 -27.66 -17.20 -13.20
CA SER A 9 -27.29 -17.99 -12.04
C SER A 9 -26.22 -17.24 -11.26
N VAL A 10 -26.62 -16.62 -10.13
CA VAL A 10 -25.68 -15.98 -9.22
C VAL A 10 -24.68 -17.02 -8.73
N ASP A 11 -23.41 -16.84 -9.08
CA ASP A 11 -22.34 -17.71 -8.60
C ASP A 11 -22.15 -17.51 -7.10
N LYS A 12 -22.41 -18.56 -6.32
CA LYS A 12 -22.31 -18.55 -4.86
C LYS A 12 -20.88 -18.29 -4.38
N GLY A 13 -19.87 -18.58 -5.22
CA GLY A 13 -18.46 -18.33 -4.92
C GLY A 13 -18.16 -16.84 -4.70
N SER A 14 -18.60 -16.00 -5.64
CA SER A 14 -18.38 -14.54 -5.60
C SER A 14 -18.89 -13.86 -4.32
N VAL A 15 -20.05 -14.30 -3.81
CA VAL A 15 -20.66 -13.73 -2.60
C VAL A 15 -19.87 -14.12 -1.35
N GLN A 16 -19.33 -15.35 -1.29
CA GLN A 16 -18.52 -15.79 -0.16
C GLN A 16 -17.18 -15.07 -0.11
N GLU A 17 -16.56 -14.86 -1.28
CA GLU A 17 -15.30 -14.12 -1.40
C GLU A 17 -15.46 -12.66 -0.96
N ALA A 18 -16.51 -11.97 -1.42
CA ALA A 18 -16.80 -10.60 -1.00
C ALA A 18 -16.99 -10.48 0.52
N ARG A 19 -17.67 -11.45 1.14
CA ARG A 19 -17.83 -11.50 2.60
C ARG A 19 -16.51 -11.74 3.33
N ALA A 20 -15.67 -12.63 2.82
CA ALA A 20 -14.36 -12.90 3.41
C ALA A 20 -13.48 -11.64 3.41
N ILE A 21 -13.49 -10.89 2.30
CA ILE A 21 -12.78 -9.60 2.19
C ILE A 21 -13.33 -8.59 3.20
N ALA A 22 -14.66 -8.45 3.29
CA ALA A 22 -15.28 -7.53 4.24
C ALA A 22 -14.93 -7.87 5.70
N TYR A 23 -14.95 -9.15 6.10
CA TYR A 23 -14.55 -9.55 7.45
C TYR A 23 -13.07 -9.32 7.72
N GLY A 24 -12.20 -9.60 6.74
CA GLY A 24 -10.77 -9.30 6.84
C GLY A 24 -10.52 -7.81 7.04
N TYR A 25 -11.28 -6.97 6.34
CA TYR A 25 -11.22 -5.52 6.47
C TYR A 25 -11.63 -5.04 7.88
N VAL A 26 -12.78 -5.49 8.38
CA VAL A 26 -13.26 -5.13 9.73
C VAL A 26 -12.28 -5.61 10.82
N ALA A 27 -11.72 -6.81 10.66
CA ALA A 27 -10.71 -7.33 11.57
C ALA A 27 -9.44 -6.46 11.56
N ALA A 28 -8.96 -6.04 10.39
CA ALA A 28 -7.81 -5.16 10.27
C ALA A 28 -8.04 -3.81 10.95
N ILE A 29 -9.21 -3.19 10.74
CA ILE A 29 -9.59 -1.93 11.41
C ILE A 29 -9.59 -2.12 12.93
N THR A 30 -10.20 -3.21 13.41
CA THR A 30 -10.29 -3.48 14.84
C THR A 30 -8.90 -3.58 15.47
N ILE A 31 -7.95 -4.23 14.79
CA ILE A 31 -6.56 -4.31 15.23
C ILE A 31 -5.90 -2.93 15.27
N VAL A 32 -6.10 -2.11 14.23
CA VAL A 32 -5.54 -0.75 14.18
C VAL A 32 -6.10 0.13 15.29
N VAL A 33 -7.42 0.12 15.49
CA VAL A 33 -8.09 0.88 16.56
C VAL A 33 -7.60 0.41 17.93
N TYR A 34 -7.47 -0.91 18.13
CA TYR A 34 -6.95 -1.48 19.36
C TYR A 34 -5.51 -1.02 19.65
N ASP A 35 -4.63 -1.03 18.64
CA ASP A 35 -3.26 -0.51 18.76
C ASP A 35 -3.24 0.99 19.12
N VAL A 36 -4.11 1.78 18.48
CA VAL A 36 -4.30 3.21 18.80
C VAL A 36 -4.65 3.42 20.26
N ILE A 37 -5.62 2.65 20.78
CA ILE A 37 -6.04 2.75 22.18
C ILE A 37 -4.90 2.31 23.12
N LEU A 38 -4.25 1.19 22.82
CA LEU A 38 -3.20 0.61 23.66
C LEU A 38 -2.00 1.55 23.83
N LEU A 39 -1.55 2.18 22.74
CA LEU A 39 -0.38 3.07 22.74
C LEU A 39 -0.71 4.52 23.10
N SER A 40 -1.99 4.91 23.15
CA SER A 40 -2.41 6.30 23.37
C SER A 40 -1.78 6.95 24.60
N ARG A 41 -1.65 6.23 25.72
CA ARG A 41 -1.09 6.77 26.96
C ARG A 41 0.39 7.15 26.80
N GLU A 42 1.19 6.23 26.27
CA GLU A 42 2.62 6.47 26.03
C GLU A 42 2.83 7.56 24.99
N GLU A 43 2.01 7.58 23.94
CA GLU A 43 2.08 8.62 22.91
C GLU A 43 1.78 10.00 23.48
N ILE A 44 0.73 10.13 24.31
CA ILE A 44 0.39 11.41 24.95
C ILE A 44 1.55 11.94 25.78
N GLU A 45 2.17 11.06 26.57
CA GLU A 45 3.25 11.41 27.46
C GLU A 45 4.55 11.76 26.71
N TYR A 46 4.95 10.94 25.73
CA TYR A 46 6.26 11.06 25.08
C TYR A 46 6.23 11.86 23.77
N ILE A 47 5.14 11.79 23.01
CA ILE A 47 5.04 12.41 21.67
C ILE A 47 4.25 13.72 21.74
N TYR A 48 3.03 13.70 22.32
CA TYR A 48 2.16 14.89 22.28
C TYR A 48 2.63 16.03 23.17
N ARG A 49 3.26 15.76 24.32
CA ARG A 49 3.85 16.81 25.17
C ARG A 49 5.12 17.46 24.61
N GLY A 50 5.79 16.80 23.67
CA GLY A 50 7.00 17.34 23.03
C GLY A 50 6.71 18.53 22.10
N ARG A 51 7.76 19.31 21.78
CA ARG A 51 7.69 20.39 20.78
C ARG A 51 7.23 19.85 19.42
N TRP A 52 6.49 20.66 18.68
CA TRP A 52 6.04 20.29 17.33
C TRP A 52 7.25 20.14 16.40
N SER A 53 7.37 18.98 15.76
CA SER A 53 8.39 18.66 14.76
C SER A 53 7.72 18.04 13.54
N LEU A 54 8.38 18.10 12.38
CA LEU A 54 7.89 17.47 11.16
C LEU A 54 7.68 15.96 11.34
N VAL A 55 8.59 15.30 12.07
CA VAL A 55 8.47 13.86 12.39
C VAL A 55 7.20 13.57 13.19
N LYS A 56 6.84 14.45 14.14
CA LYS A 56 5.59 14.34 14.91
C LYS A 56 4.37 14.51 14.03
N LEU A 57 4.39 15.46 13.09
CA LEU A 57 3.30 15.65 12.13
C LEU A 57 3.12 14.40 11.25
N LEU A 58 4.19 13.88 10.67
CA LEU A 58 4.15 12.66 9.84
C LEU A 58 3.65 11.46 10.65
N TYR A 59 4.10 11.33 11.89
CA TYR A 59 3.65 10.26 12.78
C TYR A 59 2.14 10.31 13.02
N ILE A 60 1.61 11.49 13.39
CA ILE A 60 0.18 11.71 13.59
C ILE A 60 -0.57 11.45 12.28
N LEU A 61 -0.05 11.95 11.15
CA LEU A 61 -0.66 11.76 9.85
C LEU A 61 -0.79 10.27 9.53
N ILE A 62 0.28 9.46 9.60
CA ILE A 62 0.19 8.02 9.33
C ILE A 62 -0.83 7.32 10.23
N ARG A 63 -0.80 7.64 11.53
CA ARG A 63 -1.62 6.95 12.53
C ARG A 63 -3.11 7.22 12.33
N PHE A 64 -3.48 8.47 12.08
CA PHE A 64 -4.88 8.82 11.85
C PHE A 64 -5.31 8.65 10.40
N PHE A 65 -4.40 8.71 9.43
CA PHE A 65 -4.74 8.57 8.02
C PHE A 65 -5.34 7.21 7.73
N ALA A 66 -4.82 6.12 8.34
CA ALA A 66 -5.45 4.81 8.21
C ALA A 66 -6.91 4.86 8.68
N LEU A 67 -7.18 5.37 9.89
CA LEU A 67 -8.55 5.48 10.44
C LEU A 67 -9.47 6.38 9.59
N VAL A 68 -8.93 7.47 9.07
CA VAL A 68 -9.64 8.39 8.17
C VAL A 68 -9.97 7.67 6.87
N ASP A 69 -9.01 7.02 6.23
CA ASP A 69 -9.22 6.29 4.98
C ASP A 69 -10.30 5.19 5.15
N PHE A 70 -10.23 4.44 6.26
CA PHE A 70 -11.25 3.47 6.64
C PHE A 70 -12.65 4.10 6.81
N SER A 71 -12.73 5.27 7.45
CA SER A 71 -14.02 5.95 7.66
C SER A 71 -14.62 6.52 6.37
N PHE A 72 -13.76 6.96 5.44
CA PHE A 72 -14.17 7.52 4.16
C PHE A 72 -14.54 6.43 3.14
N SER A 73 -13.86 5.28 3.13
CA SER A 73 -14.15 4.18 2.21
C SER A 73 -15.56 3.63 2.39
N GLU A 74 -16.02 3.44 3.63
CA GLU A 74 -17.39 2.97 3.89
C GLU A 74 -18.44 4.00 3.49
N LYS A 75 -18.31 5.25 3.95
CA LYS A 75 -19.31 6.28 3.66
C LYS A 75 -19.52 6.52 2.17
N LEU A 76 -18.42 6.56 1.42
CA LEU A 76 -18.51 6.71 -0.03
C LEU A 76 -19.28 5.53 -0.63
N THR A 77 -19.01 4.29 -0.21
CA THR A 77 -19.66 3.08 -0.73
C THR A 77 -21.17 3.01 -0.44
N PHE A 78 -21.62 3.48 0.73
CA PHE A 78 -23.03 3.36 1.13
C PHE A 78 -23.94 4.52 0.68
N ASP A 79 -23.43 5.75 0.52
CA ASP A 79 -24.26 6.94 0.24
C ASP A 79 -24.41 7.32 -1.25
N TYR A 80 -23.84 6.53 -2.17
CA TYR A 80 -23.85 6.81 -3.61
C TYR A 80 -25.22 7.07 -4.28
N PRO A 81 -26.37 6.47 -3.89
CA PRO A 81 -27.63 6.75 -4.59
C PRO A 81 -28.10 8.21 -4.44
N SER A 82 -27.60 8.97 -3.46
CA SER A 82 -28.03 10.35 -3.21
C SER A 82 -27.21 11.41 -3.95
N LEU A 83 -25.91 11.14 -4.18
CA LEU A 83 -25.01 12.04 -4.92
C LEU A 83 -25.28 12.05 -6.43
N ALA A 84 -25.89 10.98 -6.96
CA ALA A 84 -26.43 10.91 -8.33
C ALA A 84 -27.36 12.09 -8.68
N ALA A 85 -28.02 12.68 -7.68
CA ALA A 85 -28.93 13.81 -7.86
C ALA A 85 -28.24 15.18 -7.98
N LEU A 86 -26.96 15.30 -7.59
CA LEU A 86 -26.19 16.53 -7.81
C LEU A 86 -25.63 16.53 -9.24
N ASN A 87 -26.27 17.28 -10.13
CA ASN A 87 -25.87 17.58 -11.52
C ASN A 87 -24.54 18.37 -11.62
N VAL A 88 -23.49 17.95 -10.92
CA VAL A 88 -22.15 18.49 -11.12
C VAL A 88 -21.60 17.84 -12.39
N GLY A 89 -21.34 18.64 -13.43
CA GLY A 89 -20.92 18.18 -14.77
C GLY A 89 -19.55 17.49 -14.84
N ILE A 90 -19.00 17.04 -13.72
CA ILE A 90 -17.89 16.10 -13.69
C ILE A 90 -18.54 14.70 -13.71
N SER A 91 -18.20 13.90 -14.71
CA SER A 91 -18.57 12.48 -14.77
C SER A 91 -18.41 11.85 -13.38
N GLN A 92 -19.52 11.48 -12.74
CA GLN A 92 -19.50 10.91 -11.38
C GLN A 92 -18.60 9.67 -11.30
N GLN A 93 -18.52 8.95 -12.42
CA GLN A 93 -17.65 7.79 -12.60
C GLN A 93 -16.16 8.15 -12.50
N SER A 94 -15.75 9.33 -12.98
CA SER A 94 -14.36 9.76 -12.84
C SER A 94 -14.00 10.03 -11.38
N LEU A 95 -14.91 10.60 -10.58
CA LEU A 95 -14.64 10.89 -9.16
C LEU A 95 -14.54 9.62 -8.32
N THR A 96 -15.40 8.62 -8.57
CA THR A 96 -15.43 7.36 -7.83
C THR A 96 -14.17 6.52 -8.03
N HIS A 97 -13.56 6.59 -9.22
CA HIS A 97 -12.28 5.92 -9.49
C HIS A 97 -11.06 6.76 -9.08
N PHE A 98 -11.14 8.09 -9.19
CA PHE A 98 -10.03 8.99 -8.84
C PHE A 98 -9.67 8.94 -7.35
N LEU A 99 -10.68 8.97 -6.47
CA LEU A 99 -10.49 9.09 -5.02
C LEU A 99 -9.78 7.88 -4.39
N PRO A 100 -10.16 6.60 -4.65
CA PRO A 100 -9.43 5.45 -4.11
C PRO A 100 -7.96 5.39 -4.55
N SER A 101 -7.70 5.62 -5.83
CA SER A 101 -6.33 5.56 -6.38
C SER A 101 -5.43 6.67 -5.83
N ALA A 102 -5.95 7.91 -5.73
CA ALA A 102 -5.21 9.01 -5.11
C ALA A 102 -4.88 8.74 -3.64
N ARG A 103 -5.80 8.12 -2.90
CA ARG A 103 -5.62 7.75 -1.49
C ARG A 103 -4.51 6.72 -1.31
N TYR A 104 -4.50 5.69 -2.16
CA TYR A 104 -3.43 4.68 -2.15
C TYR A 104 -2.06 5.30 -2.36
N VAL A 105 -1.90 6.14 -3.40
CA VAL A 105 -0.65 6.85 -3.71
C VAL A 105 -0.23 7.74 -2.54
N GLY A 106 -1.16 8.50 -1.96
CA GLY A 106 -0.87 9.33 -0.79
C GLY A 106 -0.38 8.51 0.41
N TYR A 107 -0.95 7.33 0.64
CA TYR A 107 -0.56 6.47 1.75
C TYR A 107 0.85 5.89 1.60
N THR A 108 1.18 5.33 0.43
CA THR A 108 2.52 4.81 0.14
C THR A 108 3.57 5.91 0.30
N TRP A 109 3.30 7.12 -0.18
CA TRP A 109 4.23 8.25 -0.05
C TRP A 109 4.57 8.59 1.39
N VAL A 110 3.56 8.60 2.26
CA VAL A 110 3.77 8.93 3.67
C VAL A 110 4.57 7.83 4.37
N ILE A 111 4.31 6.55 4.07
CA ILE A 111 5.07 5.41 4.61
C ILE A 111 6.52 5.45 4.14
N GLU A 112 6.76 5.61 2.84
CA GLU A 112 8.11 5.70 2.26
C GLU A 112 8.88 6.88 2.85
N THR A 113 8.23 8.04 3.03
CA THR A 113 8.85 9.20 3.67
C THR A 113 9.22 8.91 5.13
N LEU A 114 8.42 8.14 5.86
CA LEU A 114 8.76 7.73 7.22
C LEU A 114 9.97 6.80 7.24
N LEU A 115 9.99 5.78 6.37
CA LEU A 115 11.10 4.84 6.25
C LEU A 115 12.40 5.56 5.87
N PHE A 116 12.31 6.52 4.94
CA PHE A 116 13.38 7.42 4.57
C PHE A 116 13.97 8.20 5.75
N LEU A 117 13.11 8.88 6.51
CA LEU A 117 13.53 9.69 7.65
C LEU A 117 14.21 8.81 8.71
N ARG A 118 13.67 7.61 8.93
CA ARG A 118 14.26 6.62 9.86
C ARG A 118 15.62 6.14 9.37
N LEU A 119 15.76 5.75 8.11
CA LEU A 119 17.03 5.33 7.51
C LEU A 119 18.07 6.46 7.56
N ARG A 120 17.67 7.70 7.29
CA ARG A 120 18.54 8.88 7.39
C ARG A 120 19.06 9.09 8.81
N ALA A 121 18.19 8.96 9.82
CA ALA A 121 18.56 9.05 11.23
C ALA A 121 19.54 7.92 11.61
N LEU A 122 19.27 6.69 11.16
CA LEU A 122 20.10 5.51 11.42
C LEU A 122 21.52 5.63 10.83
N TYR A 123 21.64 6.30 9.68
CA TYR A 123 22.93 6.58 9.04
C TYR A 123 23.60 7.87 9.51
N SER A 124 23.16 8.44 10.64
CA SER A 124 23.73 9.64 11.25
C SER A 124 23.88 10.79 10.24
N ASN A 125 22.87 10.96 9.36
CA ASN A 125 22.84 12.00 8.34
C ASN A 125 24.00 11.96 7.32
N ASN A 126 24.53 10.77 6.99
CA ASN A 126 25.48 10.64 5.89
C ASN A 126 24.82 11.05 4.56
N MET A 127 25.35 12.11 3.93
CA MET A 127 24.78 12.70 2.71
C MET A 127 24.76 11.73 1.52
N ILE A 128 25.74 10.82 1.41
CA ILE A 128 25.81 9.88 0.29
C ILE A 128 24.64 8.90 0.36
N VAL A 129 24.43 8.29 1.53
CA VAL A 129 23.33 7.35 1.76
C VAL A 129 21.99 8.06 1.63
N THR A 130 21.89 9.29 2.15
CA THR A 130 20.69 10.11 2.00
C THR A 130 20.39 10.41 0.53
N GLY A 131 21.40 10.75 -0.27
CA GLY A 131 21.25 10.98 -1.70
C GLY A 131 20.78 9.75 -2.47
N MET A 132 21.35 8.58 -2.17
CA MET A 132 20.91 7.31 -2.76
C MET A 132 19.46 6.99 -2.41
N LEU A 133 19.07 7.11 -1.14
CA LEU A 133 17.68 6.90 -0.73
C LEU A 133 16.72 7.91 -1.36
N SER A 134 17.09 9.19 -1.38
CA SER A 134 16.28 10.22 -2.02
C SER A 134 16.04 9.87 -3.48
N PHE A 135 17.07 9.41 -4.21
CA PHE A 135 16.92 8.98 -5.60
C PHE A 135 15.93 7.81 -5.76
N VAL A 136 15.99 6.82 -4.86
CA VAL A 136 15.06 5.68 -4.87
C VAL A 136 13.62 6.16 -4.69
N ILE A 137 13.37 7.03 -3.72
CA ILE A 137 12.04 7.59 -3.46
C ILE A 137 11.57 8.43 -4.65
N PHE A 138 12.38 9.36 -5.14
CA PHE A 138 12.01 10.18 -6.30
C PHE A 138 11.63 9.34 -7.52
N ARG A 139 12.38 8.26 -7.78
CA ARG A 139 12.04 7.30 -8.84
C ARG A 139 10.68 6.66 -8.60
N GLU A 140 10.42 6.20 -7.37
CA GLU A 140 9.15 5.57 -7.01
C GLU A 140 7.97 6.54 -7.14
N LEU A 141 8.11 7.78 -6.63
CA LEU A 141 7.12 8.84 -6.81
C LEU A 141 6.83 9.10 -8.29
N PHE A 142 7.87 9.13 -9.12
CA PHE A 142 7.72 9.36 -10.56
C PHE A 142 6.97 8.22 -11.25
N ILE A 143 7.28 6.97 -10.93
CA ILE A 143 6.60 5.79 -11.50
C ILE A 143 5.14 5.72 -11.04
N GLN A 144 4.86 6.01 -9.76
CA GLN A 144 3.49 6.05 -9.25
C GLN A 144 2.69 7.19 -9.89
N ALA A 145 3.26 8.39 -10.00
CA ALA A 145 2.61 9.54 -10.61
C ALA A 145 2.32 9.32 -12.10
N THR A 146 3.29 8.80 -12.86
CA THR A 146 3.10 8.49 -14.29
C THR A 146 2.03 7.42 -14.47
N THR A 147 2.09 6.33 -13.69
CA THR A 147 1.06 5.26 -13.79
C THR A 147 -0.32 5.78 -13.41
N TYR A 148 -0.41 6.67 -12.42
CA TYR A 148 -1.64 7.32 -12.04
C TYR A 148 -2.22 8.17 -13.18
N VAL A 149 -1.40 8.98 -13.85
CA VAL A 149 -1.82 9.76 -15.02
C VAL A 149 -2.31 8.84 -16.15
N PHE A 150 -1.59 7.74 -16.44
CA PHE A 150 -2.03 6.77 -17.43
C PHE A 150 -3.37 6.14 -17.09
N LEU A 151 -3.59 5.77 -15.83
CA LEU A 151 -4.87 5.21 -15.36
C LEU A 151 -6.01 6.22 -15.50
N LEU A 152 -5.78 7.51 -15.18
CA LEU A 152 -6.79 8.55 -15.38
C LEU A 152 -7.15 8.77 -16.85
N VAL A 153 -6.14 8.78 -17.72
CA VAL A 153 -6.35 8.90 -19.18
C VAL A 153 -7.09 7.69 -19.72
N GLY A 154 -6.71 6.47 -19.30
CA GLY A 154 -7.36 5.22 -19.70
C GLY A 154 -8.83 5.16 -19.29
N ILE A 155 -9.16 5.55 -18.05
CA ILE A 155 -10.55 5.62 -17.59
C ILE A 155 -11.33 6.66 -18.42
N SER A 156 -10.73 7.82 -18.70
CA SER A 156 -11.40 8.87 -19.47
C SER A 156 -11.70 8.45 -20.92
N THR A 157 -10.86 7.61 -21.53
CA THR A 157 -11.07 7.15 -22.91
C THR A 157 -12.07 6.00 -22.99
N GLN A 158 -12.22 5.21 -21.93
CA GLN A 158 -13.10 4.03 -21.89
C GLN A 158 -14.57 4.30 -21.55
N VAL A 159 -14.96 5.55 -21.26
CA VAL A 159 -16.35 5.93 -20.90
C VAL A 159 -17.40 5.50 -21.95
N HIS A 160 -16.99 5.13 -23.17
CA HIS A 160 -17.92 4.75 -24.25
C HIS A 160 -18.29 3.25 -24.28
N GLY A 161 -17.75 2.39 -23.40
CA GLY A 161 -17.91 0.93 -23.51
C GLY A 161 -18.51 0.17 -22.32
N ILE A 162 -18.74 0.81 -21.16
CA ILE A 162 -19.10 0.09 -19.93
C ILE A 162 -20.61 0.02 -19.78
N VAL A 163 -21.20 -1.16 -19.98
CA VAL A 163 -22.59 -1.46 -19.63
C VAL A 163 -22.65 -1.79 -18.13
N VAL A 164 -23.09 -0.83 -17.31
CA VAL A 164 -23.22 -1.04 -15.86
C VAL A 164 -24.39 -1.99 -15.58
N SER A 165 -24.11 -3.14 -14.95
CA SER A 165 -25.17 -4.03 -14.48
C SER A 165 -25.95 -3.34 -13.35
N PRO A 166 -27.29 -3.30 -13.38
CA PRO A 166 -28.10 -2.60 -12.38
C PRO A 166 -28.13 -3.28 -10.99
N THR A 167 -27.42 -4.39 -10.80
CA THR A 167 -27.39 -5.14 -9.54
C THR A 167 -26.24 -4.68 -8.63
N PRO A 168 -26.53 -4.06 -7.47
CA PRO A 168 -25.52 -3.70 -6.49
C PRO A 168 -24.73 -4.94 -6.05
N GLY A 169 -23.41 -4.90 -6.18
CA GLY A 169 -22.51 -5.99 -5.76
C GLY A 169 -22.04 -6.92 -6.87
N CYS A 170 -22.53 -6.79 -8.11
CA CYS A 170 -21.90 -7.43 -9.25
C CYS A 170 -20.71 -6.58 -9.73
N MET A 171 -19.49 -7.12 -9.68
CA MET A 171 -18.37 -6.46 -10.34
C MET A 171 -18.63 -6.44 -11.84
N PRO A 172 -18.45 -5.29 -12.53
CA PRO A 172 -18.55 -5.25 -13.98
C PRO A 172 -17.55 -6.24 -14.57
N GLN A 173 -18.02 -7.14 -15.42
CA GLN A 173 -17.12 -7.97 -16.24
C GLN A 173 -16.45 -7.04 -17.25
N ILE A 174 -15.21 -6.68 -16.97
CA ILE A 174 -14.36 -5.96 -17.92
C ILE A 174 -14.05 -6.96 -19.04
N SER A 175 -14.52 -6.68 -20.25
CA SER A 175 -14.25 -7.53 -21.41
C SER A 175 -12.75 -7.62 -21.66
N SER A 176 -12.25 -8.83 -21.88
CA SER A 176 -10.84 -9.14 -22.15
C SER A 176 -10.21 -8.32 -23.28
N ASP A 177 -11.02 -7.82 -24.22
CA ASP A 177 -10.56 -7.05 -25.38
C ASP A 177 -10.09 -5.63 -25.03
N ILE A 178 -10.40 -5.15 -23.83
CA ILE A 178 -10.01 -3.82 -23.33
C ILE A 178 -8.67 -3.89 -22.55
N LEU A 179 -8.23 -5.10 -22.19
CA LEU A 179 -6.99 -5.36 -21.46
C LEU A 179 -5.77 -5.35 -22.40
N GLY A 180 -5.55 -4.21 -23.05
CA GLY A 180 -4.36 -3.93 -23.86
C GLY A 180 -3.07 -3.81 -23.03
N PRO A 181 -1.99 -3.21 -23.59
CA PRO A 181 -0.67 -3.06 -22.94
C PRO A 181 -0.69 -2.32 -21.58
N GLU A 182 -1.83 -1.73 -21.20
CA GLU A 182 -2.10 -1.13 -19.88
C GLU A 182 -1.77 -2.04 -18.70
N ASN A 183 -2.03 -3.34 -18.79
CA ASN A 183 -1.78 -4.26 -17.67
C ASN A 183 -0.30 -4.38 -17.29
N GLN A 184 0.62 -4.15 -18.24
CA GLN A 184 2.05 -4.15 -17.97
C GLN A 184 2.43 -3.05 -16.96
N GLY A 185 1.67 -1.94 -16.91
CA GLY A 185 1.86 -0.86 -15.95
C GLY A 185 1.73 -1.33 -14.50
N MET A 186 0.74 -2.18 -14.20
CA MET A 186 0.51 -2.69 -12.85
C MET A 186 1.65 -3.61 -12.39
N ALA A 187 2.12 -4.51 -13.26
CA ALA A 187 3.29 -5.34 -12.94
C ALA A 187 4.55 -4.48 -12.72
N ASN A 188 4.75 -3.44 -13.54
CA ASN A 188 5.87 -2.51 -13.36
C ASN A 188 5.81 -1.78 -12.01
N ILE A 189 4.63 -1.36 -11.55
CA ILE A 189 4.48 -0.78 -10.19
C ILE A 189 4.96 -1.79 -9.15
N TRP A 190 4.46 -3.02 -9.15
CA TRP A 190 4.84 -4.03 -8.15
C TRP A 190 6.32 -4.37 -8.18
N VAL A 191 6.92 -4.51 -9.37
CA VAL A 191 8.36 -4.77 -9.52
C VAL A 191 9.19 -3.61 -8.96
N THR A 192 8.79 -2.38 -9.28
CA THR A 192 9.52 -1.19 -8.82
C THR A 192 9.42 -0.99 -7.31
N HIS A 193 8.24 -1.24 -6.73
CA HIS A 193 8.00 -1.24 -5.29
C HIS A 193 8.79 -2.35 -4.58
N LEU A 194 8.79 -3.56 -5.13
CA LEU A 194 9.56 -4.68 -4.59
C LEU A 194 11.06 -4.38 -4.58
N LEU A 195 11.57 -3.78 -5.66
CA LEU A 195 12.97 -3.37 -5.75
C LEU A 195 13.32 -2.31 -4.70
N SER A 196 12.46 -1.30 -4.52
CA SER A 196 12.60 -0.25 -3.52
C SER A 196 12.66 -0.85 -2.11
N ASN A 197 11.66 -1.65 -1.74
CA ASN A 197 11.60 -2.36 -0.46
C ASN A 197 12.82 -3.27 -0.22
N THR A 198 13.32 -3.93 -1.27
CA THR A 198 14.53 -4.77 -1.17
C THR A 198 15.76 -3.93 -0.82
N ILE A 199 15.94 -2.78 -1.45
CA ILE A 199 17.06 -1.88 -1.17
C ILE A 199 16.98 -1.35 0.27
N GLU A 200 15.81 -0.95 0.73
CA GLU A 200 15.61 -0.48 2.11
C GLU A 200 15.89 -1.57 3.15
N VAL A 201 15.35 -2.77 2.93
CA VAL A 201 15.61 -3.95 3.78
C VAL A 201 17.10 -4.30 3.75
N ALA A 202 17.74 -4.26 2.58
CA ALA A 202 19.17 -4.54 2.46
C ALA A 202 20.02 -3.51 3.22
N LEU A 203 19.70 -2.22 3.12
CA LEU A 203 20.42 -1.15 3.82
C LEU A 203 20.23 -1.22 5.34
N THR A 204 19.00 -1.45 5.81
CA THR A 204 18.73 -1.67 7.24
C THR A 204 19.51 -2.87 7.76
N LEU A 205 19.42 -4.03 7.11
CA LEU A 205 20.16 -5.24 7.49
C LEU A 205 21.68 -5.05 7.43
N PHE A 206 22.19 -4.35 6.41
CA PHE A 206 23.62 -4.07 6.29
C PHE A 206 24.13 -3.20 7.44
N LYS A 207 23.36 -2.17 7.82
CA LYS A 207 23.70 -1.31 8.95
C LYS A 207 23.65 -2.07 10.27
N LEU A 208 22.64 -2.93 10.48
CA LEU A 208 22.57 -3.83 11.62
C LEU A 208 23.83 -4.71 11.67
N TYR A 209 24.13 -5.41 10.58
CA TYR A 209 25.31 -6.26 10.47
C TYR A 209 26.61 -5.50 10.80
N ARG A 210 26.78 -4.28 10.27
CA ARG A 210 27.96 -3.45 10.55
C ARG A 210 28.03 -3.06 12.03
N SER A 211 26.91 -2.68 12.66
CA SER A 211 26.87 -2.38 14.09
C SER A 211 27.27 -3.59 14.94
N LEU A 212 26.79 -4.79 14.58
CA LEU A 212 27.18 -6.05 15.25
C LEU A 212 28.66 -6.39 15.04
N LYS A 213 29.22 -6.09 13.85
CA LYS A 213 30.62 -6.39 13.50
C LYS A 213 31.63 -5.46 14.17
N VAL A 214 31.29 -4.19 14.40
CA VAL A 214 32.21 -3.23 15.06
C VAL A 214 32.42 -3.60 16.53
N GLU A 215 31.44 -4.21 17.19
CA GLU A 215 31.56 -4.65 18.60
C GLU A 215 32.28 -6.00 18.81
N ARG A 216 32.85 -6.55 17.73
CA ARG A 216 33.44 -7.90 17.63
C ARG A 216 34.77 -8.05 18.36
N GLY A 217 34.76 -7.87 19.67
CA GLY A 217 35.49 -8.75 20.57
C GLY A 217 34.64 -10.00 20.81
N SER A 218 35.16 -11.19 20.47
CA SER A 218 34.60 -12.53 20.73
C SER A 218 33.06 -12.61 20.83
N LEU A 219 32.41 -12.71 19.68
CA LEU A 219 30.95 -12.80 19.52
C LEU A 219 30.34 -13.94 20.36
N LEU A 220 31.09 -15.02 20.56
CA LEU A 220 30.71 -16.19 21.37
C LEU A 220 30.80 -15.95 22.88
N SER A 221 31.80 -15.22 23.37
CA SER A 221 31.89 -14.92 24.81
C SER A 221 30.93 -13.80 25.24
N LYS A 222 30.60 -12.87 24.33
CA LYS A 222 29.58 -11.84 24.58
C LYS A 222 28.14 -12.34 24.41
N LEU A 223 27.93 -13.45 23.67
CA LEU A 223 26.64 -14.12 23.59
C LEU A 223 26.11 -14.54 24.98
N GLY A 224 27.02 -14.91 25.89
CA GLY A 224 26.70 -15.19 27.30
C GLY A 224 26.40 -13.95 28.15
N GLN A 225 26.83 -12.75 27.74
CA GLN A 225 26.57 -11.46 28.39
C GLN A 225 25.42 -10.67 27.72
N MET A 226 24.52 -11.38 27.04
CA MET A 226 23.43 -10.83 26.23
C MET A 226 22.42 -9.90 26.95
N LYS A 227 22.47 -9.77 28.29
CA LYS A 227 21.57 -8.85 29.02
C LYS A 227 21.75 -7.38 28.60
N GLY A 228 22.93 -6.98 28.13
CA GLY A 228 23.22 -5.60 27.70
C GLY A 228 22.79 -5.23 26.27
N TRP A 229 22.48 -6.21 25.41
CA TRP A 229 22.20 -5.99 23.97
C TRP A 229 20.72 -5.76 23.69
N ARG A 230 19.87 -6.00 24.69
CA ARG A 230 18.43 -5.74 24.64
C ARG A 230 18.07 -4.35 24.12
N PRO A 231 18.72 -3.23 24.48
CA PRO A 231 18.27 -1.92 24.05
C PRO A 231 18.51 -1.68 22.55
N VAL A 232 19.67 -2.06 22.01
CA VAL A 232 19.98 -1.82 20.58
C VAL A 232 19.14 -2.72 19.69
N LEU A 233 19.00 -4.00 20.05
CA LEU A 233 18.19 -4.94 19.28
C LEU A 233 16.69 -4.64 19.43
N TYR A 234 16.26 -4.16 20.61
CA TYR A 234 14.91 -3.66 20.84
C TYR A 234 14.63 -2.41 20.04
N VAL A 235 15.57 -1.46 19.99
CA VAL A 235 15.45 -0.26 19.13
C VAL A 235 15.37 -0.69 17.68
N PHE A 236 16.22 -1.60 17.20
CA PHE A 236 16.17 -2.07 15.80
C PHE A 236 14.88 -2.83 15.46
N TYR A 237 14.44 -3.69 16.37
CA TYR A 237 13.18 -4.43 16.28
C TYR A 237 11.97 -3.49 16.28
N ARG A 238 11.98 -2.48 17.16
CA ARG A 238 10.96 -1.44 17.30
C ARG A 238 10.99 -0.44 16.14
N ASP A 239 12.17 -0.16 15.56
CA ASP A 239 12.38 0.93 14.60
C ASP A 239 11.95 0.62 13.17
N GLY A 240 11.54 -0.60 12.85
CA GLY A 240 10.85 -0.83 11.57
C GLY A 240 11.16 -2.11 10.83
N THR A 241 12.22 -2.84 11.17
CA THR A 241 12.62 -4.02 10.37
C THR A 241 11.54 -5.10 10.36
N LEU A 242 10.82 -5.23 11.47
CA LEU A 242 9.69 -6.15 11.56
C LEU A 242 8.49 -5.70 10.72
N PHE A 243 8.37 -4.41 10.39
CA PHE A 243 7.34 -3.91 9.48
C PHE A 243 7.75 -4.05 8.01
N SER A 244 9.05 -3.94 7.70
CA SER A 244 9.55 -4.12 6.34
C SER A 244 9.37 -5.55 5.82
N ILE A 245 9.42 -6.57 6.69
CA ILE A 245 9.25 -7.98 6.28
C ILE A 245 7.81 -8.27 5.78
N PRO A 246 6.73 -7.99 6.55
CA PRO A 246 5.36 -8.10 6.07
C PRO A 246 5.11 -7.28 4.81
N MET A 247 5.63 -6.04 4.72
CA MET A 247 5.50 -5.22 3.51
C MET A 247 6.16 -5.87 2.29
N PHE A 248 7.32 -6.48 2.48
CA PHE A 248 8.00 -7.23 1.44
C PHE A 248 7.20 -8.47 1.00
N ILE A 249 6.66 -9.23 1.96
CA ILE A 249 5.80 -10.39 1.67
C ILE A 249 4.52 -9.96 0.94
N LEU A 250 3.88 -8.87 1.36
CA LEU A 250 2.71 -8.29 0.69
C LEU A 250 3.05 -7.85 -0.73
N SER A 251 4.21 -7.25 -0.95
CA SER A 251 4.69 -6.85 -2.28
C SER A 251 4.88 -8.06 -3.20
N ILE A 252 5.46 -9.15 -2.68
CA ILE A 252 5.57 -10.42 -3.43
C ILE A 252 4.19 -10.96 -3.75
N GLY A 253 3.27 -10.97 -2.78
CA GLY A 253 1.89 -11.41 -2.98
C GLY A 253 1.17 -10.60 -4.07
N GLY A 254 1.31 -9.27 -4.04
CA GLY A 254 0.75 -8.37 -5.06
C GLY A 254 1.32 -8.63 -6.46
N LEU A 255 2.65 -8.85 -6.56
CA LEU A 255 3.30 -9.22 -7.82
C LEU A 255 2.79 -10.57 -8.35
N LEU A 256 2.78 -11.61 -7.51
CA LEU A 256 2.33 -12.95 -7.89
C LEU A 256 0.85 -12.96 -8.26
N GLY A 257 0.00 -12.22 -7.54
CA GLY A 257 -1.41 -12.06 -7.86
C GLY A 257 -1.61 -11.38 -9.22
N THR A 258 -0.84 -10.33 -9.49
CA THR A 258 -0.88 -9.63 -10.80
C THR A 258 -0.44 -10.55 -11.94
N LEU A 259 0.64 -11.31 -11.74
CA LEU A 259 1.12 -12.28 -12.73
C LEU A 259 0.13 -13.43 -12.96
N GLY A 260 -0.46 -13.97 -11.89
CA GLY A 260 -1.50 -15.00 -11.99
C GLY A 260 -2.75 -14.49 -12.70
N TYR A 261 -3.14 -13.24 -12.44
CA TYR A 261 -4.23 -12.58 -13.17
C TYR A 261 -3.91 -12.44 -14.66
N MET A 262 -2.70 -11.97 -15.02
CA MET A 262 -2.26 -11.90 -16.42
C MET A 262 -2.28 -13.27 -17.10
N GLN A 263 -1.84 -14.32 -16.40
CA GLN A 263 -1.86 -15.69 -16.93
C GLN A 263 -3.29 -16.19 -17.16
N SER A 264 -4.22 -15.88 -16.25
CA SER A 264 -5.63 -16.27 -16.38
C SER A 264 -6.32 -15.66 -17.60
N LEU A 265 -5.82 -14.51 -18.07
CA LEU A 265 -6.31 -13.81 -19.26
C LEU A 265 -5.70 -14.34 -20.56
N GLY A 266 -4.83 -15.35 -20.50
CA GLY A 266 -4.14 -15.87 -21.68
C GLY A 266 -3.12 -14.89 -22.28
N LEU A 267 -2.75 -13.82 -21.54
CA LEU A 267 -1.66 -12.93 -21.89
C LEU A 267 -0.34 -13.63 -21.58
N THR A 268 -0.03 -14.69 -22.33
CA THR A 268 1.29 -15.32 -22.26
C THR A 268 2.32 -14.31 -22.70
N THR A 269 3.24 -14.05 -21.80
CA THR A 269 4.29 -13.07 -21.94
C THR A 269 5.22 -13.40 -23.12
N SER A 270 4.93 -12.86 -24.30
CA SER A 270 5.96 -12.72 -25.33
C SER A 270 6.89 -11.56 -24.94
N TRP A 271 7.62 -11.70 -23.82
CA TRP A 271 8.78 -10.84 -23.55
C TRP A 271 9.91 -11.30 -24.48
N SER A 272 9.80 -11.01 -25.76
CA SER A 272 10.99 -10.99 -26.61
C SER A 272 11.79 -9.76 -26.18
N MET A 273 12.77 -9.97 -25.29
CA MET A 273 13.82 -8.99 -25.00
C MET A 273 14.60 -8.67 -26.27
#